data_AF-A0A420W5L6-F1
#
_entry.id   AF-A0A420W5L6-F1
#
_cell.length_a   1.000
_cell.length_b   1.000
_cell.length_c   1.000
_cell.angle_alpha   90.00
_cell.angle_beta   90.00
_cell.angle_gamma   90.00
#
_symmetry.space_group_name_H-M   'P 1'
#
loop_
_entity.id
_entity.type
_entity.pdbx_description
1 polymer ?
#
loop_
_entity_poly.entity_id
_entity_poly.type
_entity_poly.pdbx_seq_one_letter_code
_entity_poly.pdbx_strand_id
1 'polypeptide(L)'
;MKRVLRFFFLSDLRINLSYPLRMGILYWLVALSLLVLSYTVLKSQISDSHLVLRLLKELFIYELVLGFILFLITSIYAVVSSSDYRKIQRFADEIAKGNFEFNPELSPIADKDLISMKESLNKLRKSLIISRELLKKRSEKI
;
A
#
# COMPACT_ATOMS: atom_id res chain seq x y z
N MET A 1 -6.81 -24.60 -2.11
CA MET A 1 -5.97 -23.61 -2.83
C MET A 1 -6.27 -22.15 -2.47
N LYS A 2 -7.50 -21.64 -2.62
CA LYS A 2 -7.81 -20.21 -2.35
C LYS A 2 -7.47 -19.73 -0.94
N ARG A 3 -7.76 -20.51 0.11
CA ARG A 3 -7.42 -20.17 1.51
C ARG A 3 -5.91 -20.14 1.77
N VAL A 4 -5.17 -21.10 1.19
CA VAL A 4 -3.71 -21.18 1.32
C VAL A 4 -3.06 -19.95 0.67
N LEU A 5 -3.49 -19.58 -0.54
CA LEU A 5 -2.99 -18.37 -1.20
C LEU A 5 -3.31 -17.10 -0.41
N ARG A 6 -4.54 -16.96 0.13
CA ARG A 6 -4.89 -15.79 0.98
C ARG A 6 -4.00 -15.68 2.22
N PHE A 7 -3.69 -16.80 2.85
CA PHE A 7 -2.78 -16.84 3.99
C PHE A 7 -1.34 -16.46 3.60
N PHE A 8 -0.80 -17.07 2.55
CA PHE A 8 0.55 -16.77 2.05
C PHE A 8 0.73 -15.30 1.65
N PHE A 9 -0.28 -14.71 1.02
CA PHE A 9 -0.26 -13.29 0.66
C PHE A 9 -0.70 -12.37 1.79
N LEU A 10 -0.93 -12.87 3.02
CA LEU A 10 -1.39 -12.08 4.16
C LEU A 10 -2.65 -11.25 3.84
N SER A 11 -3.48 -11.73 2.92
CA SER A 11 -4.63 -11.00 2.36
C SER A 11 -5.78 -10.85 3.36
N ASP A 12 -5.75 -11.62 4.45
CA ASP A 12 -6.74 -11.54 5.53
C ASP A 12 -6.38 -10.49 6.59
N LEU A 13 -5.17 -9.94 6.55
CA LEU A 13 -4.75 -8.85 7.42
C LEU A 13 -5.14 -7.49 6.84
N ARG A 14 -5.34 -6.50 7.72
CA ARG A 14 -5.60 -5.12 7.30
C ARG A 14 -4.45 -4.60 6.44
N ILE A 15 -4.77 -3.77 5.44
CA ILE A 15 -3.78 -3.33 4.42
C ILE A 15 -2.58 -2.62 5.05
N ASN A 16 -2.80 -1.85 6.11
CA ASN A 16 -1.78 -1.14 6.88
C ASN A 16 -0.73 -2.07 7.54
N LEU A 17 -1.07 -3.34 7.75
CA LEU A 17 -0.19 -4.35 8.32
C LEU A 17 0.28 -5.35 7.27
N SER A 18 -0.62 -5.78 6.38
CA SER A 18 -0.30 -6.79 5.37
C SER A 18 0.70 -6.29 4.33
N TYR A 19 0.68 -4.99 3.98
CA TYR A 19 1.56 -4.44 2.96
C TYR A 19 3.01 -4.31 3.43
N PRO A 20 3.31 -3.68 4.60
CA PRO A 20 4.67 -3.64 5.12
C PRO A 20 5.26 -5.03 5.38
N LEU A 21 4.44 -5.98 5.86
CA LEU A 21 4.88 -7.35 6.08
C LEU A 21 5.24 -8.07 4.76
N ARG A 22 4.41 -7.94 3.72
CA ARG A 22 4.72 -8.51 2.40
C ARG A 22 6.00 -7.94 1.81
N MET A 23 6.18 -6.62 1.90
CA MET A 23 7.39 -5.95 1.40
C MET A 23 8.62 -6.33 2.24
N GLY A 24 8.48 -6.45 3.56
CA GLY A 24 9.54 -6.90 4.45
C GLY A 24 9.96 -8.35 4.17
N ILE A 25 9.01 -9.27 4.01
CA ILE A 25 9.30 -10.67 3.65
C ILE A 25 10.02 -10.73 2.30
N LEU A 26 9.53 -9.99 1.29
CA LEU A 26 10.16 -9.95 -0.03
C LEU A 26 11.58 -9.39 0.03
N TYR A 27 11.79 -8.30 0.77
CA TYR A 27 13.11 -7.73 0.99
C TYR A 27 14.06 -8.76 1.61
N TRP A 28 13.64 -9.44 2.67
CA TRP A 28 14.47 -10.44 3.35
C TRP A 28 14.79 -11.65 2.48
N LEU A 29 13.86 -12.08 1.63
CA LEU A 29 14.13 -13.15 0.66
C LEU A 29 15.20 -12.74 -0.36
N VAL A 30 15.11 -11.51 -0.89
CA VAL A 30 16.10 -10.98 -1.83
C VAL A 30 17.44 -10.77 -1.14
N ALA A 31 17.46 -10.14 0.03
CA ALA A 31 18.65 -9.88 0.83
C ALA A 31 19.41 -11.19 1.15
N LEU A 32 18.68 -12.21 1.64
CA LEU A 32 19.28 -13.52 1.91
C LEU A 32 19.87 -14.17 0.65
N SER A 33 19.19 -14.06 -0.50
CA SER A 33 19.72 -14.59 -1.76
C SER A 33 21.01 -13.87 -2.20
N LEU A 34 21.07 -12.55 -1.99
CA LEU A 34 22.26 -11.74 -2.26
C LEU A 34 23.41 -12.10 -1.32
N LEU A 35 23.16 -12.28 -0.02
CA LEU A 35 24.18 -12.73 0.93
C LEU A 35 24.78 -14.10 0.57
N VAL A 36 23.93 -15.04 0.15
CA VAL A 36 24.39 -16.36 -0.30
C VAL A 36 25.26 -16.22 -1.56
N LEU A 37 24.83 -15.42 -2.53
CA LEU A 37 25.63 -15.13 -3.72
C LEU A 37 26.96 -14.47 -3.36
N SER A 38 26.95 -13.43 -2.51
CA SER A 38 28.15 -12.76 -2.02
C SER A 38 29.10 -13.73 -1.32
N TYR A 39 28.59 -14.66 -0.51
CA TYR A 39 29.42 -15.70 0.10
C TYR A 39 30.14 -16.55 -0.95
N THR A 40 29.42 -17.02 -1.97
CA THR A 40 30.00 -17.89 -3.01
C THR A 40 31.09 -17.17 -3.82
N VAL A 41 30.90 -15.88 -4.10
CA VAL A 41 31.88 -15.06 -4.81
C VAL A 41 33.10 -14.75 -3.93
N LEU A 42 32.88 -14.34 -2.68
CA LEU A 42 33.98 -13.99 -1.77
C LEU A 42 34.86 -15.19 -1.45
N LYS A 43 34.27 -16.37 -1.22
CA LYS A 43 35.02 -17.60 -0.95
C LYS A 43 35.84 -18.08 -2.14
N SER A 44 35.42 -17.80 -3.37
CA SER A 44 36.20 -18.17 -4.56
C SER A 44 37.38 -17.24 -4.83
N GLN A 45 37.34 -16.01 -4.30
CA GLN A 45 38.36 -14.99 -4.52
C GLN A 45 39.31 -14.80 -3.33
N ILE A 46 38.90 -15.14 -2.11
CA ILE A 46 39.64 -14.89 -0.88
C ILE A 46 39.86 -16.20 -0.12
N SER A 47 41.13 -16.59 0.05
CA SER A 47 41.53 -17.81 0.77
C SER A 47 41.34 -17.71 2.29
N ASP A 48 41.40 -16.48 2.85
CA ASP A 48 41.19 -16.24 4.27
C ASP A 48 39.71 -16.34 4.64
N SER A 49 39.34 -17.48 5.23
CA SER A 49 37.97 -17.76 5.67
C SER A 49 37.51 -16.83 6.80
N HIS A 50 38.41 -16.31 7.64
CA HIS A 50 38.04 -15.37 8.70
C HIS A 50 37.69 -14.00 8.13
N LEU A 51 38.42 -13.54 7.11
CA LEU A 51 38.13 -12.29 6.41
C LEU A 51 36.77 -12.36 5.71
N VAL A 52 36.48 -13.46 4.98
CA VAL A 52 35.20 -13.67 4.29
C VAL A 52 34.01 -13.64 5.27
N LEU A 53 34.13 -14.32 6.42
CA LEU A 53 33.08 -14.34 7.43
C LEU A 53 32.87 -12.97 8.09
N ARG A 54 33.93 -12.18 8.30
CA ARG A 54 33.81 -10.81 8.83
C ARG A 54 33.05 -9.90 7.85
N LEU A 55 33.43 -9.92 6.57
CA LEU A 55 32.78 -9.14 5.53
C LEU A 55 31.31 -9.51 5.37
N LEU A 56 30.97 -10.80 5.42
CA LEU A 56 29.57 -11.23 5.40
C LEU A 56 28.76 -10.73 6.60
N LYS A 57 29.34 -10.72 7.80
CA LYS A 57 28.67 -10.19 8.99
C LYS A 57 28.42 -8.68 8.84
N GLU A 58 29.38 -7.94 8.30
CA GLU A 58 29.19 -6.50 8.02
C GLU A 58 28.08 -6.28 6.99
N LEU A 59 28.08 -7.01 5.87
CA LEU A 59 27.02 -6.95 4.86
C LEU A 59 25.64 -7.27 5.45
N PHE A 60 25.54 -8.30 6.28
CA PHE A 60 24.30 -8.65 6.98
C PHE A 60 23.81 -7.53 7.91
N ILE A 61 24.72 -6.86 8.63
CA ILE A 61 24.36 -5.71 9.48
C ILE A 61 23.83 -4.54 8.62
N TYR A 62 24.47 -4.25 7.48
CA TYR A 62 23.99 -3.21 6.57
C TYR A 62 22.60 -3.53 6.01
N GLU A 63 22.35 -4.80 5.64
CA GLU A 63 21.03 -5.25 5.20
C GLU A 63 19.98 -5.17 6.31
N LEU A 64 20.33 -5.49 7.57
CA LEU A 64 19.43 -5.29 8.71
C LEU A 64 19.00 -3.82 8.86
N VAL A 65 19.96 -2.90 8.82
CA VAL A 65 19.69 -1.46 8.96
C VAL A 65 18.83 -0.96 7.79
N LEU A 66 19.21 -1.33 6.56
CA LEU A 66 18.47 -0.93 5.36
C LEU A 66 17.05 -1.51 5.36
N GLY A 67 16.90 -2.78 5.73
CA GLY A 67 15.60 -3.45 5.85
C GLY A 67 14.71 -2.78 6.89
N PHE A 68 15.24 -2.39 8.04
CA PHE A 68 14.50 -1.65 9.05
C PHE A 68 14.01 -0.28 8.54
N ILE A 69 14.87 0.48 7.86
CA ILE A 69 14.51 1.77 7.27
C ILE A 69 13.39 1.60 6.23
N LEU A 70 13.52 0.63 5.32
CA LEU A 70 12.51 0.34 4.32
C LEU A 70 11.18 -0.11 4.95
N PHE A 71 11.25 -0.90 6.01
CA PHE A 71 10.06 -1.32 6.77
C PHE A 71 9.33 -0.12 7.40
N LEU A 72 10.06 0.85 7.97
CA LEU A 72 9.46 2.06 8.51
C LEU A 72 8.79 2.90 7.43
N ILE A 73 9.47 3.14 6.31
CA ILE A 73 8.93 3.92 5.19
C ILE A 73 7.64 3.26 4.66
N THR A 74 7.69 1.95 4.40
CA THR A 74 6.52 1.21 3.91
C THR A 74 5.39 1.17 4.91
N SER A 75 5.67 1.10 6.21
CA SER A 75 4.67 1.17 7.28
C SER A 75 3.95 2.53 7.31
N ILE A 76 4.70 3.62 7.24
CA ILE A 76 4.12 4.98 7.18
C ILE A 76 3.24 5.12 5.94
N TYR A 77 3.75 4.74 4.78
CA TYR A 77 3.00 4.77 3.53
C TYR A 77 1.70 3.93 3.63
N ALA A 78 1.77 2.72 4.18
CA ALA A 78 0.62 1.84 4.30
C ALA A 78 -0.47 2.41 5.23
N VAL A 79 -0.09 3.13 6.29
CA VAL A 79 -1.02 3.83 7.17
C VAL A 79 -1.71 4.98 6.43
N VAL A 80 -0.94 5.80 5.71
CA VAL A 80 -1.48 6.93 4.93
C VAL A 80 -2.42 6.43 3.83
N SER A 81 -1.97 5.48 3.02
CA SER A 81 -2.78 4.88 1.96
C SER A 81 -4.07 4.26 2.53
N SER A 82 -3.99 3.49 3.62
CA SER A 82 -5.18 2.92 4.29
C SER A 82 -6.16 3.98 4.79
N SER A 83 -5.68 5.15 5.20
CA SER A 83 -6.55 6.28 5.55
C SER A 83 -7.30 6.82 4.32
N ASP A 84 -6.58 7.03 3.22
CA ASP A 84 -7.17 7.56 2.00
C ASP A 84 -8.18 6.61 1.34
N TYR A 85 -7.91 5.30 1.34
CA TYR A 85 -8.91 4.29 0.94
C TYR A 85 -10.20 4.42 1.76
N ARG A 86 -10.10 4.59 3.08
CA ARG A 86 -11.27 4.77 3.96
C ARG A 86 -12.02 6.07 3.69
N LYS A 87 -11.31 7.16 3.36
CA LYS A 87 -11.94 8.43 2.98
C LYS A 87 -12.74 8.30 1.68
N ILE A 88 -12.21 7.59 0.68
CA ILE A 88 -12.91 7.33 -0.58
C ILE A 88 -14.13 6.43 -0.36
N GLN A 89 -14.01 5.39 0.46
CA GLN A 89 -15.14 4.54 0.81
C GLN A 89 -16.24 5.36 1.51
N ARG A 90 -15.87 6.17 2.50
CA ARG A 90 -16.82 7.07 3.18
C ARG A 90 -17.46 8.06 2.21
N PHE A 91 -16.73 8.55 1.21
CA PHE A 91 -17.30 9.43 0.20
C PHE A 91 -18.39 8.76 -0.63
N ALA A 92 -18.15 7.52 -1.06
CA ALA A 92 -19.16 6.72 -1.73
C ALA A 92 -20.39 6.48 -0.84
N ASP A 93 -20.18 6.15 0.44
CA ASP A 93 -21.27 5.93 1.41
C ASP A 93 -22.11 7.20 1.65
N GLU A 94 -21.49 8.37 1.76
CA GLU A 94 -22.20 9.64 1.93
C GLU A 94 -23.02 10.00 0.68
N ILE A 95 -22.46 9.81 -0.52
CA ILE A 95 -23.20 9.97 -1.79
C ILE A 95 -24.42 9.03 -1.81
N ALA A 96 -24.25 7.77 -1.42
CA ALA A 96 -25.32 6.77 -1.40
C ALA A 96 -26.46 7.14 -0.43
N LYS A 97 -26.13 7.79 0.70
CA LYS A 97 -27.10 8.33 1.67
C LYS A 97 -27.77 9.64 1.20
N GLY A 98 -27.37 10.17 0.04
CA GLY A 98 -27.88 11.44 -0.49
C GLY A 98 -27.22 12.68 0.11
N ASN A 99 -26.13 12.51 0.88
CA ASN A 99 -25.30 13.61 1.34
C ASN A 99 -24.25 13.96 0.27
N PHE A 100 -24.49 15.03 -0.47
CA PHE A 100 -23.60 15.47 -1.54
C PHE A 100 -22.58 16.54 -1.12
N GLU A 101 -22.59 16.98 0.13
CA GLU A 101 -21.70 18.06 0.61
C GLU A 101 -20.32 17.54 1.00
N PHE A 102 -20.24 16.29 1.44
CA PHE A 102 -18.97 15.67 1.83
C PHE A 102 -17.99 15.61 0.65
N ASN A 103 -16.75 16.07 0.87
CA ASN A 103 -15.66 16.02 -0.11
C ASN A 103 -14.36 15.62 0.60
N PRO A 104 -13.82 14.42 0.35
CA PRO A 104 -12.61 13.96 1.04
C PRO A 104 -11.35 14.64 0.49
N GLU A 105 -10.44 15.05 1.39
CA GLU A 105 -9.07 15.43 1.03
C GLU A 105 -8.15 14.21 1.11
N LEU A 106 -7.47 13.90 0.00
CA LEU A 106 -6.51 12.80 -0.07
C LEU A 106 -5.11 13.32 0.26
N SER A 107 -4.23 12.42 0.72
CA SER A 107 -2.84 12.78 0.98
C SER A 107 -2.09 13.15 -0.32
N PRO A 108 -0.98 13.92 -0.23
CA PRO A 108 -0.15 14.24 -1.40
C PRO A 108 0.50 13.03 -2.06
N ILE A 109 0.63 11.92 -1.32
CA ILE A 109 1.21 10.65 -1.78
C ILE A 109 0.14 9.62 -2.14
N ALA A 110 -1.12 10.06 -2.29
CA ALA A 110 -2.21 9.17 -2.63
C ALA A 110 -2.00 8.52 -4.00
N ASP A 111 -2.40 7.25 -4.10
CA ASP A 111 -2.25 6.49 -5.32
C ASP A 111 -3.07 7.10 -6.46
N LYS A 112 -2.52 7.08 -7.67
CA LYS A 112 -3.18 7.61 -8.87
C LYS A 112 -4.59 7.01 -9.07
N ASP A 113 -4.75 5.74 -8.70
CA ASP A 113 -6.03 5.04 -8.77
C ASP A 113 -7.05 5.63 -7.77
N LEU A 114 -6.63 5.97 -6.55
CA LEU A 114 -7.50 6.63 -5.57
C LEU A 114 -7.93 8.03 -6.04
N ILE A 115 -7.02 8.76 -6.67
CA ILE A 115 -7.32 10.07 -7.28
C ILE A 115 -8.36 9.89 -8.40
N SER A 116 -8.16 8.92 -9.29
CA SER A 116 -9.11 8.61 -10.36
C SER A 116 -10.48 8.16 -9.83
N MET A 117 -10.51 7.37 -8.75
CA MET A 117 -11.75 6.99 -8.06
C MET A 117 -12.46 8.22 -7.49
N LYS A 118 -11.74 9.15 -6.84
CA LYS A 118 -12.31 10.41 -6.33
C LYS A 118 -12.94 11.24 -7.45
N GLU A 119 -12.26 11.37 -8.59
CA GLU A 119 -12.78 12.11 -9.74
C GLU A 119 -14.05 11.46 -10.30
N SER A 120 -14.04 10.14 -10.43
CA SER A 120 -15.19 9.36 -10.88
C SER A 120 -16.39 9.51 -9.93
N LEU A 121 -16.17 9.42 -8.62
CA LEU A 121 -17.20 9.67 -7.61
C LEU A 121 -17.72 11.11 -7.64
N ASN A 122 -16.84 12.09 -7.90
CA ASN A 122 -17.25 13.48 -8.08
C ASN A 122 -18.16 13.68 -9.29
N LYS A 123 -17.89 13.00 -10.41
CA LYS A 123 -18.78 13.01 -11.59
C LYS A 123 -20.14 12.42 -11.23
N LEU A 124 -20.16 11.25 -10.59
CA LEU A 124 -21.38 10.59 -10.14
C LEU A 124 -22.21 11.49 -9.22
N ARG A 125 -21.56 12.10 -8.22
CA ARG A 125 -22.18 13.06 -7.30
C ARG A 125 -22.88 14.20 -8.05
N LYS A 126 -22.20 14.82 -9.02
CA LYS A 126 -22.79 15.88 -9.84
C LYS A 126 -24.00 15.40 -10.63
N SER A 127 -23.92 14.22 -11.26
CA SER A 127 -25.04 13.63 -11.99
C SER A 127 -26.26 13.36 -11.10
N LEU A 128 -26.04 12.90 -9.86
CA LEU A 128 -27.11 12.66 -8.89
C LEU A 128 -27.76 13.95 -8.39
N ILE A 129 -26.98 15.01 -8.17
CA ILE A 129 -27.51 16.34 -7.83
C ILE A 129 -28.45 16.84 -8.94
N ILE A 130 -28.00 16.79 -10.20
CA ILE A 130 -28.79 17.22 -11.35
C ILE A 130 -30.09 16.40 -11.44
N SER A 131 -30.00 15.08 -11.27
CA SER A 131 -31.18 14.20 -11.30
C SER A 131 -32.19 14.56 -10.20
N ARG A 132 -31.71 14.88 -8.99
CA ARG A 132 -32.56 15.32 -7.89
C ARG A 132 -33.24 16.65 -8.17
N GLU A 133 -32.52 17.61 -8.75
CA GLU A 133 -33.07 18.92 -9.12
C GLU A 133 -34.13 18.82 -10.22
N LEU A 134 -33.90 17.98 -11.23
CA LEU A 134 -34.88 17.71 -12.29
C LEU A 134 -36.16 17.08 -11.73
N LEU A 135 -36.03 16.13 -10.79
CA LEU A 135 -37.18 15.51 -10.13
C LEU A 135 -37.99 16.52 -9.31
N LYS A 136 -37.34 17.41 -8.55
CA LYS A 136 -38.02 18.48 -7.81
C LYS A 136 -38.81 19.40 -8.74
N LYS A 137 -38.18 19.90 -9.80
CA LYS A 137 -38.83 20.77 -10.80
C LYS A 137 -40.04 20.12 -11.48
N ARG A 138 -40.01 18.80 -11.68
CA ARG A 138 -41.16 18.06 -12.23
C ARG A 138 -42.29 17.95 -11.23
N SER A 139 -41.98 17.71 -9.96
CA SER A 139 -42.98 17.63 -8.88
C SER A 139 -43.68 18.96 -8.61
N GLU A 140 -43.01 20.09 -8.84
CA GLU A 140 -43.58 21.44 -8.63
C GLU A 140 -44.49 21.91 -9.78
N LYS A 141 -44.48 21.21 -10.93
CA LYS A 141 -45.30 21.53 -12.11
C LYS A 141 -46.62 20.74 -12.19
N ILE A 142 -46.82 19.79 -11.28
CA ILE A 142 -48.04 18.96 -11.15
C ILE A 142 -48.82 19.49 -9.95
#